data_AF-A0A927MSC9-F1
#
_entry.id   AF-A0A927MSC9-F1
#
_cell.length_a   1.000
_cell.length_b   1.000
_cell.length_c   1.000
_cell.angle_alpha   90.00
_cell.angle_beta   90.00
_cell.angle_gamma   90.00
#
_symmetry.space_group_name_H-M   'P 1'
#
loop_
_entity.id
_entity.type
_entity.pdbx_description
1 polymer ?
#
loop_
_entity_poly.entity_id
_entity_poly.type
_entity_poly.pdbx_seq_one_letter_code
_entity_poly.pdbx_strand_id
1 'polypeptide(L)'
;MTYIEGTPAMRPWPPALRSEEGLHALGRMLRDLTDALQHFVPPTEAVWRTSPAGPPLPGGSIRHGDVGMWNTIWDGDRLVGLIDWDFAEPAPPLWDLAQAAWYAVPFYRGEAGWQPCGFTAKPDHRRRFATLCEAYGAEREAVLDALVELQTTEHHRVATLGAAGIAPFQDFLARGDLAELEEEAAWLTTQRTSLLSE
;
A
#
# COMPACT_ATOMS: atom_id res chain seq x y z
N MET A 1 -6.25 20.67 9.81
CA MET A 1 -5.40 20.20 8.70
C MET A 1 -4.50 21.36 8.30
N THR A 2 -3.20 21.16 8.23
CA THR A 2 -2.22 22.15 7.75
C THR A 2 -1.75 21.76 6.37
N TYR A 3 -1.40 22.75 5.54
CA TYR A 3 -0.78 22.49 4.24
C TYR A 3 0.60 21.84 4.43
N ILE A 4 0.92 20.86 3.58
CA ILE A 4 2.24 20.23 3.49
C ILE A 4 2.87 20.72 2.19
N GLU A 5 3.96 21.47 2.28
CA GLU A 5 4.75 21.90 1.13
C GLU A 5 5.32 20.68 0.41
N GLY A 6 5.09 20.56 -0.90
CA GLY A 6 5.57 19.45 -1.72
C GLY A 6 4.57 19.03 -2.80
N THR A 7 4.89 17.97 -3.53
CA THR A 7 4.09 17.46 -4.65
C THR A 7 3.77 15.97 -4.46
N PRO A 8 2.53 15.53 -4.73
CA PRO A 8 2.18 14.12 -4.73
C PRO A 8 2.96 13.33 -5.81
N ALA A 9 3.40 12.11 -5.51
CA ALA A 9 4.09 11.26 -6.48
C ALA A 9 3.12 10.61 -7.49
N MET A 10 2.67 11.41 -8.45
CA MET A 10 1.91 10.96 -9.61
C MET A 10 2.80 10.22 -10.60
N ARG A 11 2.19 9.47 -11.54
CA ARG A 11 2.90 8.85 -12.67
C ARG A 11 3.14 9.89 -13.78
N PRO A 12 4.34 9.93 -14.43
CA PRO A 12 5.55 9.17 -14.08
C PRO A 12 6.11 9.63 -12.74
N TRP A 13 6.60 8.68 -11.93
CA TRP A 13 7.08 8.96 -10.58
C TRP A 13 8.30 9.88 -10.57
N PRO A 14 8.44 10.72 -9.53
CA PRO A 14 9.65 11.51 -9.34
C PRO A 14 10.88 10.60 -9.30
N PRO A 15 12.06 11.07 -9.77
CA PRO A 15 13.30 10.29 -9.71
C PRO A 15 13.59 9.74 -8.32
N ALA A 16 13.30 10.51 -7.28
CA ALA A 16 13.43 10.12 -5.88
C ALA A 16 12.73 8.79 -5.57
N LEU A 17 11.44 8.64 -5.91
CA LEU A 17 10.69 7.40 -5.63
C LEU A 17 11.18 6.18 -6.44
N ARG A 18 11.83 6.42 -7.58
CA ARG A 18 12.45 5.36 -8.39
C ARG A 18 13.83 4.92 -7.88
N SER A 19 14.46 5.70 -7.00
CA SER A 19 15.74 5.38 -6.36
C SER A 19 15.62 4.42 -5.18
N GLU A 20 16.74 3.84 -4.73
CA GLU A 20 16.79 3.08 -3.48
C GLU A 20 16.63 4.01 -2.26
N GLU A 21 17.16 5.23 -2.31
CA GLU A 21 17.05 6.23 -1.25
C GLU A 21 15.59 6.63 -0.98
N GLY A 22 14.79 6.79 -2.03
CA GLY A 22 13.36 7.07 -1.90
C GLY A 22 12.56 5.90 -1.33
N LEU A 23 12.91 4.66 -1.71
CA LEU A 23 12.32 3.47 -1.09
C LEU A 23 12.69 3.34 0.38
N HIS A 24 13.93 3.67 0.75
CA HIS A 24 14.33 3.73 2.15
C HIS A 24 13.56 4.81 2.92
N ALA A 25 13.33 5.99 2.31
CA ALA A 25 12.54 7.04 2.93
C ALA A 25 11.08 6.59 3.16
N LEU A 26 10.48 5.91 2.18
CA LEU A 26 9.14 5.35 2.29
C LEU A 26 9.05 4.29 3.40
N GLY A 27 9.97 3.33 3.43
CA GLY A 27 9.97 2.28 4.46
C GLY A 27 10.15 2.84 5.88
N ARG A 28 11.05 3.84 6.05
CA ARG A 28 11.21 4.53 7.34
C ARG A 28 9.95 5.30 7.74
N MET A 29 9.34 6.04 6.82
CA MET A 29 8.10 6.78 7.11
C MET A 29 6.97 5.85 7.57
N LEU A 30 6.85 4.68 6.96
CA LEU A 30 5.82 3.70 7.35
C LEU A 30 6.12 3.03 8.69
N ARG A 31 7.40 2.82 9.03
CA ARG A 31 7.80 2.38 10.36
C ARG A 31 7.45 3.44 11.40
N ASP A 32 7.85 4.69 11.18
CA ASP A 32 7.55 5.80 12.07
C ASP A 32 6.04 5.97 12.25
N LEU A 33 5.27 5.77 11.18
CA LEU A 33 3.82 5.80 11.24
C LEU A 33 3.26 4.66 12.09
N THR A 34 3.74 3.43 11.89
CA THR A 34 3.34 2.27 12.69
C THR A 34 3.63 2.52 14.17
N ASP A 35 4.83 3.03 14.48
CA ASP A 35 5.26 3.34 15.85
C ASP A 35 4.39 4.44 16.48
N ALA A 36 3.93 5.41 15.69
CA ALA A 36 3.01 6.44 16.16
C ALA A 36 1.59 5.91 16.40
N LEU A 37 1.09 5.03 15.53
CA LEU A 37 -0.27 4.49 15.59
C LEU A 37 -0.45 3.36 16.61
N GLN A 38 0.62 2.66 17.01
CA GLN A 38 0.55 1.54 17.96
C GLN A 38 -0.08 1.89 19.32
N HIS A 39 -0.04 3.18 19.69
CA HIS A 39 -0.59 3.70 20.95
C HIS A 39 -1.85 4.54 20.75
N PHE A 40 -2.31 4.70 19.51
CA PHE A 40 -3.51 5.47 19.21
C PHE A 40 -4.76 4.64 19.55
N VAL A 41 -5.63 5.22 20.38
CA VAL A 41 -6.91 4.61 20.75
C VAL A 41 -8.02 5.41 20.07
N PRO A 42 -8.73 4.84 19.07
CA PRO A 42 -9.85 5.54 18.45
C PRO A 42 -11.02 5.70 19.44
N PRO A 43 -11.88 6.71 19.27
CA PRO A 43 -13.13 6.79 20.00
C PRO A 43 -13.96 5.52 19.86
N THR A 44 -14.70 5.15 20.91
CA THR A 44 -15.53 3.93 20.93
C THR A 44 -16.62 3.91 19.85
N GLU A 45 -17.06 5.09 19.43
CA GLU A 45 -18.08 5.35 18.44
C GLU A 45 -17.50 5.64 17.04
N ALA A 46 -16.19 5.43 16.84
CA ALA A 46 -15.57 5.59 15.53
C ALA A 46 -16.26 4.69 14.50
N VAL A 47 -16.62 5.29 13.36
CA VAL A 47 -17.23 4.61 12.22
C VAL A 47 -16.21 4.58 11.10
N TRP A 48 -15.94 3.38 10.58
CA TRP A 48 -14.98 3.14 9.51
C TRP A 48 -15.71 3.00 8.18
N ARG A 49 -15.11 3.53 7.11
CA ARG A 49 -15.75 3.56 5.78
C ARG A 49 -15.97 2.17 5.17
N THR A 50 -15.13 1.24 5.54
CA THR A 50 -14.90 -0.07 4.91
C THR A 50 -15.48 -1.25 5.69
N SER A 51 -16.05 -1.00 6.88
CA SER A 51 -16.63 -2.02 7.73
C SER A 51 -17.75 -1.42 8.60
N PRO A 52 -18.90 -2.10 8.78
CA PRO A 52 -19.79 -1.81 9.90
C PRO A 52 -19.02 -2.16 11.18
N ALA A 53 -18.49 -1.15 11.86
CA ALA A 53 -17.45 -1.25 12.87
C ALA A 53 -17.68 -2.34 13.93
N GLY A 54 -16.80 -3.35 13.94
CA GLY A 54 -16.34 -3.96 15.19
C GLY A 54 -15.13 -3.20 15.73
N PRO A 55 -14.81 -3.31 17.03
CA PRO A 55 -13.59 -2.72 17.59
C PRO A 55 -12.34 -3.24 16.88
N PRO A 56 -11.18 -2.55 16.99
CA PRO A 56 -9.90 -3.10 16.58
C PRO A 56 -9.74 -4.55 17.05
N LEU A 57 -9.30 -5.43 16.15
CA LEU A 57 -8.98 -6.81 16.51
C LEU A 57 -7.98 -6.79 17.69
N PRO A 58 -8.08 -7.71 18.66
CA PRO A 58 -7.07 -7.83 19.71
C PRO A 58 -5.66 -7.94 19.09
N GLY A 59 -4.79 -6.96 19.36
CA GLY A 59 -3.43 -6.88 18.80
C GLY A 59 -3.30 -6.18 17.45
N GLY A 60 -4.37 -5.61 16.90
CA GLY A 60 -4.33 -4.76 15.70
C GLY A 60 -4.04 -3.29 16.03
N SER A 61 -3.59 -2.54 15.03
CA SER A 61 -3.38 -1.08 15.09
C SER A 61 -4.29 -0.39 14.06
N ILE A 62 -4.42 0.93 14.14
CA ILE A 62 -4.94 1.70 13.01
C ILE A 62 -3.92 1.66 11.86
N ARG A 63 -4.42 1.54 10.64
CA ARG A 63 -3.67 1.72 9.39
C ARG A 63 -4.14 2.98 8.64
N HIS A 64 -3.37 3.43 7.67
CA HIS A 64 -3.73 4.49 6.73
C HIS A 64 -4.82 4.07 5.75
N GLY A 65 -4.74 2.85 5.21
CA GLY A 65 -5.77 2.30 4.32
C GLY A 65 -5.55 2.53 2.83
N ASP A 66 -4.88 3.61 2.45
CA ASP A 66 -4.56 3.94 1.04
C ASP A 66 -3.13 4.46 0.83
N VAL A 67 -2.14 3.60 1.02
CA VAL A 67 -0.71 3.93 0.81
C VAL A 67 -0.32 3.81 -0.67
N GLY A 68 -1.14 4.39 -1.55
CA GLY A 68 -0.79 4.62 -2.95
C GLY A 68 0.30 5.69 -3.09
N MET A 69 1.12 5.59 -4.14
CA MET A 69 2.22 6.56 -4.33
C MET A 69 1.69 7.99 -4.57
N TRP A 70 0.50 8.11 -5.13
CA TRP A 70 -0.20 9.39 -5.30
C TRP A 70 -0.51 10.11 -3.96
N ASN A 71 -0.52 9.38 -2.85
CA ASN A 71 -0.75 9.93 -1.50
C ASN A 71 0.54 10.32 -0.77
N THR A 72 1.71 10.08 -1.37
CA THR A 72 3.00 10.48 -0.80
C THR A 72 3.41 11.88 -1.29
N ILE A 73 3.80 12.77 -0.38
CA ILE A 73 4.17 14.16 -0.68
C ILE A 73 5.70 14.31 -0.66
N TRP A 74 6.26 14.85 -1.74
CA TRP A 74 7.70 14.98 -1.95
C TRP A 74 8.12 16.45 -2.12
N ASP A 75 9.16 16.85 -1.41
CA ASP A 75 9.89 18.11 -1.59
C ASP A 75 11.29 17.79 -2.14
N GLY A 76 11.43 17.87 -3.47
CA GLY A 76 12.59 17.35 -4.18
C GLY A 76 12.76 15.85 -3.94
N ASP A 77 13.88 15.47 -3.34
CA ASP A 77 14.20 14.07 -3.01
C ASP A 77 13.74 13.64 -1.61
N ARG A 78 13.06 14.52 -0.88
CA ARG A 78 12.60 14.25 0.49
C ARG A 78 11.12 13.89 0.49
N LEU A 79 10.81 12.72 1.03
CA LEU A 79 9.44 12.35 1.42
C LEU A 79 9.07 13.13 2.69
N VAL A 80 8.04 13.96 2.61
CA VAL A 80 7.67 14.91 3.68
C VAL A 80 6.26 14.71 4.23
N GLY A 81 5.45 13.83 3.63
CA GLY A 81 4.12 13.54 4.15
C GLY A 81 3.38 12.41 3.46
N LEU A 82 2.32 11.98 4.13
CA LEU A 82 1.31 11.04 3.66
C LEU A 82 -0.06 11.68 3.89
N ILE A 83 -0.90 11.68 2.86
CA ILE A 83 -2.23 12.30 2.86
C ILE A 83 -3.30 11.26 2.53
N ASP A 84 -4.56 11.67 2.63
CA ASP A 84 -5.75 10.88 2.27
C ASP A 84 -6.08 9.72 3.22
N TRP A 85 -6.51 10.08 4.42
CA TRP A 85 -6.82 9.16 5.53
C TRP A 85 -8.27 8.61 5.49
N ASP A 86 -8.98 8.79 4.38
CA ASP A 86 -10.40 8.42 4.24
C ASP A 86 -10.68 6.91 4.41
N PHE A 87 -9.65 6.09 4.26
CA PHE A 87 -9.68 4.64 4.42
C PHE A 87 -9.00 4.12 5.68
N ALA A 88 -8.65 5.02 6.62
CA ALA A 88 -8.09 4.61 7.88
C ALA A 88 -9.05 3.67 8.62
N GLU A 89 -8.52 2.60 9.18
CA GLU A 89 -9.30 1.58 9.88
C GLU A 89 -8.41 0.73 10.79
N PRO A 90 -8.97 -0.04 11.73
CA PRO A 90 -8.23 -1.07 12.43
C PRO A 90 -7.85 -2.20 11.48
N ALA A 91 -6.61 -2.63 11.52
CA ALA A 91 -6.09 -3.68 10.66
C ALA A 91 -4.95 -4.48 11.31
N PRO A 92 -4.64 -5.67 10.76
CA PRO A 92 -3.42 -6.40 11.10
C PRO A 92 -2.14 -5.58 10.91
N PRO A 93 -1.07 -5.92 11.65
CA PRO A 93 0.24 -5.31 11.43
C PRO A 93 0.73 -5.57 10.00
N LEU A 94 1.58 -4.67 9.48
CA LEU A 94 2.18 -4.71 8.13
C LEU A 94 1.26 -4.42 6.95
N TRP A 95 -0.07 -4.30 7.10
CA TRP A 95 -0.95 -4.06 5.95
C TRP A 95 -0.61 -2.79 5.15
N ASP A 96 -0.24 -1.68 5.81
CA ASP A 96 0.21 -0.48 5.10
C ASP A 96 1.56 -0.69 4.39
N LEU A 97 2.48 -1.45 4.97
CA LEU A 97 3.74 -1.81 4.31
C LEU A 97 3.50 -2.72 3.10
N ALA A 98 2.63 -3.71 3.24
CA ALA A 98 2.23 -4.60 2.17
C ALA A 98 1.58 -3.82 1.02
N GLN A 99 0.66 -2.89 1.33
CA GLN A 99 0.05 -2.01 0.34
C GLN A 99 1.07 -1.08 -0.33
N ALA A 100 2.00 -0.51 0.44
CA ALA A 100 3.08 0.30 -0.12
C ALA A 100 3.97 -0.53 -1.06
N ALA A 101 4.31 -1.77 -0.69
CA ALA A 101 5.08 -2.68 -1.53
C ALA A 101 4.33 -2.99 -2.83
N TRP A 102 3.02 -3.26 -2.74
CA TRP A 102 2.15 -3.52 -3.87
C TRP A 102 2.22 -2.40 -4.92
N TYR A 103 2.17 -1.14 -4.47
CA TYR A 103 2.18 0.01 -5.39
C TYR A 103 3.58 0.49 -5.79
N ALA A 104 4.59 0.39 -4.91
CA ALA A 104 5.92 0.97 -5.11
C ALA A 104 6.93 0.06 -5.85
N VAL A 105 6.65 -1.24 -5.95
CA VAL A 105 7.53 -2.26 -6.57
C VAL A 105 7.17 -2.60 -8.03
N PRO A 106 6.14 -1.97 -8.61
CA PRO A 106 5.26 -2.50 -9.68
C PRO A 106 5.38 -4.00 -9.98
N PHE A 107 4.89 -4.84 -9.07
CA PHE A 107 4.94 -6.30 -9.22
C PHE A 107 4.31 -6.81 -10.53
N TYR A 108 3.09 -6.35 -10.82
CA TYR A 108 2.25 -6.90 -11.89
C TYR A 108 2.30 -6.08 -13.21
N ARG A 109 1.70 -6.62 -14.28
CA ARG A 109 1.53 -6.04 -15.63
C ARG A 109 2.77 -5.94 -16.51
N GLY A 110 3.92 -6.44 -16.05
CA GLY A 110 5.15 -6.37 -16.83
C GLY A 110 5.46 -4.94 -17.26
N GLU A 111 5.77 -4.73 -18.54
CA GLU A 111 6.07 -3.40 -19.10
C GLU A 111 4.95 -2.37 -18.87
N ALA A 112 3.69 -2.77 -18.99
CA ALA A 112 2.55 -1.89 -18.74
C ALA A 112 2.42 -1.46 -17.27
N GLY A 113 3.08 -2.16 -16.33
CA GLY A 113 3.12 -1.79 -14.91
C GLY A 113 4.22 -0.78 -14.58
N TRP A 114 5.45 -1.06 -15.00
CA TRP A 114 6.61 -0.23 -14.62
C TRP A 114 6.88 0.94 -15.58
N GLN A 115 6.53 0.85 -16.87
CA GLN A 115 6.80 1.93 -17.82
C GLN A 115 6.02 3.21 -17.48
N PRO A 116 4.72 3.16 -17.10
CA PRO A 116 4.01 4.35 -16.65
C PRO A 116 4.58 4.96 -15.36
N CYS A 117 5.32 4.18 -14.55
CA CYS A 117 6.02 4.69 -13.38
C CYS A 117 7.26 5.52 -13.76
N GLY A 118 7.68 5.52 -15.02
CA GLY A 118 8.82 6.29 -15.52
C GLY A 118 10.14 5.51 -15.55
N PHE A 119 10.11 4.18 -15.44
CA PHE A 119 11.30 3.36 -15.68
C PHE A 119 11.55 3.18 -17.18
N THR A 120 12.81 3.26 -17.61
CA THR A 120 13.22 3.07 -19.02
C THR A 120 13.61 1.64 -19.35
N ALA A 121 13.73 0.78 -18.34
CA ALA A 121 13.99 -0.64 -18.43
C ALA A 121 13.31 -1.34 -17.23
N LYS A 122 13.12 -2.66 -17.32
CA LYS A 122 12.53 -3.44 -16.23
C LYS A 122 13.30 -3.20 -14.92
N PRO A 123 12.66 -2.68 -13.86
CA PRO A 123 13.31 -2.51 -12.57
C PRO A 123 13.56 -3.87 -11.90
N ASP A 124 14.57 -3.94 -11.04
CA ASP A 124 14.76 -5.10 -10.19
C ASP A 124 13.71 -5.09 -9.07
N HIS A 125 12.58 -5.75 -9.32
CA HIS A 125 11.45 -5.82 -8.38
C HIS A 125 11.87 -6.44 -7.05
N ARG A 126 12.77 -7.45 -7.08
CA ARG A 126 13.26 -8.12 -5.88
C ARG A 126 14.09 -7.18 -5.04
N ARG A 127 15.03 -6.46 -5.65
CA ARG A 127 15.84 -5.46 -4.94
C ARG A 127 14.98 -4.34 -4.37
N ARG A 128 14.04 -3.79 -5.15
CA ARG A 128 13.11 -2.75 -4.67
C ARG A 128 12.30 -3.22 -3.48
N PHE A 129 11.76 -4.44 -3.54
CA PHE A 129 10.99 -5.02 -2.44
C PHE A 129 11.86 -5.23 -1.19
N ALA A 130 13.07 -5.77 -1.36
CA ALA A 130 14.02 -5.96 -0.27
C ALA A 130 14.37 -4.63 0.40
N THR A 131 14.72 -3.59 -0.37
CA THR A 131 15.03 -2.25 0.15
C THR A 131 13.89 -1.67 0.98
N LEU A 132 12.65 -1.81 0.53
CA LEU A 132 11.48 -1.32 1.29
C LEU A 132 11.31 -2.09 2.61
N CYS A 133 11.44 -3.43 2.58
CA CYS A 133 11.34 -4.29 3.76
C CYS A 133 12.47 -4.03 4.76
N GLU A 134 13.71 -3.89 4.29
CA GLU A 134 14.90 -3.57 5.08
C GLU A 134 14.76 -2.22 5.80
N ALA A 135 14.29 -1.20 5.07
CA ALA A 135 14.08 0.13 5.62
C ALA A 135 13.01 0.19 6.71
N TYR A 136 11.94 -0.59 6.55
CA TYR A 136 10.90 -0.74 7.55
C TYR A 136 11.37 -1.62 8.73
N GLY A 137 12.20 -2.63 8.47
CA GLY A 137 12.62 -3.65 9.44
C GLY A 137 11.68 -4.85 9.52
N ALA A 138 11.06 -5.25 8.41
CA ALA A 138 10.19 -6.42 8.33
C ALA A 138 10.80 -7.52 7.44
N GLU A 139 10.49 -8.77 7.78
CA GLU A 139 10.86 -9.92 6.95
C GLU A 139 10.02 -9.95 5.68
N ARG A 140 10.68 -10.12 4.52
CA ARG A 140 10.03 -10.15 3.20
C ARG A 140 8.90 -11.17 3.13
N GLU A 141 9.08 -12.34 3.75
CA GLU A 141 8.05 -13.38 3.78
C GLU A 141 6.78 -12.92 4.50
N ALA A 142 6.93 -12.27 5.66
CA ALA A 142 5.80 -11.73 6.42
C ALA A 142 5.06 -10.62 5.66
N VAL A 143 5.78 -9.77 4.91
CA VAL A 143 5.17 -8.73 4.08
C VAL A 143 4.39 -9.35 2.91
N LEU A 144 4.89 -10.43 2.30
CA LEU A 144 4.16 -11.14 1.25
C LEU A 144 2.92 -11.85 1.78
N ASP A 145 2.96 -12.42 2.99
CA ASP A 145 1.78 -12.99 3.64
C ASP A 145 0.72 -11.94 3.93
N ALA A 146 1.14 -10.80 4.49
CA ALA A 146 0.27 -9.65 4.70
C ALA A 146 -0.33 -9.12 3.38
N LEU A 147 0.43 -9.14 2.28
CA LEU A 147 -0.08 -8.74 0.96
C LEU A 147 -1.15 -9.68 0.43
N VAL A 148 -0.98 -11.00 0.59
CA VAL A 148 -2.00 -11.99 0.19
C VAL A 148 -3.29 -11.80 1.00
N GLU A 149 -3.17 -11.60 2.31
CA GLU A 149 -4.31 -11.34 3.19
C GLU A 149 -5.02 -10.02 2.80
N LEU A 150 -4.25 -8.96 2.55
CA LEU A 150 -4.76 -7.67 2.12
C LEU A 150 -5.49 -7.79 0.78
N GLN A 151 -4.90 -8.41 -0.25
CA GLN A 151 -5.54 -8.56 -1.55
C GLN A 151 -6.84 -9.37 -1.47
N THR A 152 -6.86 -10.41 -0.65
CA THR A 152 -8.08 -11.19 -0.38
C THR A 152 -9.17 -10.33 0.28
N THR A 153 -8.77 -9.48 1.24
CA THR A 153 -9.67 -8.56 1.93
C THR A 153 -10.23 -7.48 1.00
N GLU A 154 -9.37 -6.85 0.19
CA GLU A 154 -9.76 -5.81 -0.76
C GLU A 154 -10.66 -6.38 -1.86
N HIS A 155 -10.39 -7.60 -2.35
CA HIS A 155 -11.28 -8.28 -3.29
C HIS A 155 -12.69 -8.46 -2.70
N HIS A 156 -12.77 -9.01 -1.48
CA HIS A 156 -14.05 -9.18 -0.79
C HIS A 156 -14.76 -7.85 -0.57
N ARG A 157 -14.01 -6.80 -0.20
CA ARG A 157 -14.50 -5.46 0.05
C ARG A 157 -15.09 -4.82 -1.21
N VAL A 158 -14.38 -4.86 -2.33
CA VAL A 158 -14.87 -4.36 -3.62
C VAL A 158 -16.11 -5.12 -4.05
N ALA A 159 -16.12 -6.45 -3.92
CA ALA A 159 -17.27 -7.26 -4.30
C ALA A 159 -18.52 -6.93 -3.46
N THR A 160 -18.37 -6.83 -2.14
CA THR A 160 -19.51 -6.63 -1.21
C THR A 160 -20.01 -5.19 -1.20
N LEU A 161 -19.12 -4.22 -0.97
CA LEU A 161 -19.49 -2.80 -0.91
C LEU A 161 -19.87 -2.26 -2.29
N GLY A 162 -19.22 -2.74 -3.35
CA GLY A 162 -19.57 -2.41 -4.73
C GLY A 162 -20.96 -2.91 -5.11
N ALA A 163 -21.31 -4.16 -4.79
CA ALA A 163 -22.65 -4.70 -5.02
C ALA A 163 -23.73 -3.98 -4.19
N ALA A 164 -23.37 -3.43 -3.03
CA ALA A 164 -24.23 -2.61 -2.20
C ALA A 164 -24.36 -1.15 -2.67
N GLY A 165 -23.66 -0.73 -3.73
CA GLY A 165 -23.69 0.64 -4.25
C GLY A 165 -22.99 1.67 -3.35
N ILE A 166 -22.04 1.23 -2.52
CA ILE A 166 -21.28 2.11 -1.62
C ILE A 166 -20.08 2.69 -2.37
N ALA A 167 -19.97 4.01 -2.39
CA ALA A 167 -18.84 4.70 -3.01
C ALA A 167 -17.58 4.69 -2.12
N PRO A 168 -16.36 4.56 -2.70
CA PRO A 168 -16.08 4.44 -4.14
C PRO A 168 -16.05 2.99 -4.66
N PHE A 169 -16.36 1.98 -3.82
CA PHE A 169 -16.32 0.57 -4.20
C PHE A 169 -17.25 0.21 -5.36
N GLN A 170 -18.37 0.93 -5.51
CA GLN A 170 -19.24 0.83 -6.67
C GLN A 170 -18.49 1.10 -7.98
N ASP A 171 -17.66 2.15 -8.00
CA ASP A 171 -16.90 2.54 -9.19
C ASP A 171 -15.78 1.53 -9.48
N PHE A 172 -15.14 1.01 -8.43
CA PHE A 172 -14.10 -0.03 -8.53
C PHE A 172 -14.68 -1.31 -9.14
N LEU A 173 -15.85 -1.74 -8.67
CA LEU A 173 -16.56 -2.89 -9.23
C LEU A 173 -16.97 -2.64 -10.68
N ALA A 174 -17.52 -1.46 -11.00
CA ALA A 174 -17.96 -1.11 -12.35
C ALA A 174 -16.80 -1.03 -13.37
N ARG A 175 -15.60 -0.63 -12.91
CA ARG A 175 -14.38 -0.60 -13.72
C ARG A 175 -13.79 -1.99 -13.99
N GLY A 176 -14.21 -3.01 -13.23
CA GLY A 176 -13.75 -4.39 -13.38
C GLY A 176 -12.53 -4.74 -12.52
N ASP A 177 -12.26 -3.99 -11.45
CA ASP A 177 -11.06 -4.14 -10.63
C ASP A 177 -10.93 -5.54 -10.00
N LEU A 178 -12.03 -6.29 -9.79
CA LEU A 178 -11.96 -7.65 -9.26
C LEU A 178 -11.12 -8.60 -10.13
N ALA A 179 -11.25 -8.52 -11.45
CA ALA A 179 -10.48 -9.36 -12.36
C ALA A 179 -8.98 -9.01 -12.29
N GLU A 180 -8.65 -7.74 -12.14
CA GLU A 180 -7.28 -7.28 -11.96
C GLU A 180 -6.68 -7.80 -10.64
N LEU A 181 -7.42 -7.72 -9.53
CA LEU A 181 -6.99 -8.26 -8.23
C LEU A 181 -6.74 -9.77 -8.30
N GLU A 182 -7.56 -10.53 -9.02
CA GLU A 182 -7.41 -11.97 -9.20
C GLU A 182 -6.16 -12.32 -10.01
N GLU A 183 -5.92 -11.60 -11.12
CA GLU A 183 -4.72 -11.77 -11.94
C GLU A 183 -3.44 -11.43 -11.15
N GLU A 184 -3.48 -10.38 -10.34
CA GLU A 184 -2.39 -9.96 -9.47
C GLU A 184 -2.07 -10.99 -8.39
N ALA A 185 -3.09 -11.52 -7.71
CA ALA A 185 -2.91 -12.54 -6.69
C ALA A 185 -2.33 -13.85 -7.27
N ALA A 186 -2.77 -14.25 -8.47
CA ALA A 186 -2.22 -15.39 -9.19
C ALA A 186 -0.75 -15.16 -9.59
N TRP A 187 -0.42 -13.96 -10.05
CA TRP A 187 0.95 -13.57 -10.35
C TRP A 187 1.85 -13.64 -9.11
N LEU A 188 1.38 -13.09 -7.98
CA LEU A 188 2.15 -13.05 -6.73
C LEU A 188 2.47 -14.46 -6.23
N THR A 189 1.48 -15.36 -6.30
CA THR A 189 1.66 -16.79 -5.97
C THR A 189 2.76 -17.42 -6.82
N THR A 190 2.79 -17.13 -8.12
CA THR A 190 3.78 -17.68 -9.06
C THR A 190 5.18 -17.11 -8.84
N GLN A 191 5.30 -15.85 -8.40
CA GLN A 191 6.58 -15.14 -8.27
C GLN A 191 7.14 -15.12 -6.85
N ARG A 192 6.39 -15.61 -5.86
CA ARG A 192 6.76 -15.59 -4.44
C ARG A 192 8.19 -16.06 -4.17
N THR A 193 8.57 -17.23 -4.67
CA THR A 193 9.93 -17.78 -4.48
C THR A 193 11.02 -16.87 -5.05
N SER A 194 10.77 -16.22 -6.19
CA SER A 194 11.71 -15.29 -6.83
C SER A 194 11.89 -14.01 -6.01
N LEU A 195 10.84 -13.53 -5.35
CA LEU A 195 10.89 -12.35 -4.48
C LEU A 195 11.60 -12.63 -3.13
N LEU A 196 11.61 -13.89 -2.70
CA LEU A 196 12.25 -14.32 -1.45
C LEU A 196 13.70 -14.77 -1.61
N SER A 197 14.17 -15.03 -2.84
CA SER A 197 15.53 -15.51 -3.06
C SER A 197 16.60 -14.48 -2.63
N GLU A 198 17.78 -15.00 -2.28
CA GLU A 198 19.01 -14.22 -2.05
C GLU A 198 19.50 -13.48 -3.30
#